data_AF-A0A4R1GFY8-F1
#
_entry.id   AF-A0A4R1GFY8-F1
#
_cell.length_a   1.000
_cell.length_b   1.000
_cell.length_c   1.000
_cell.angle_alpha   90.00
_cell.angle_beta   90.00
_cell.angle_gamma   90.00
#
_symmetry.space_group_name_H-M   'P 1'
#
loop_
_entity.id
_entity.type
_entity.pdbx_description
1 polymer ?
#
loop_
_entity_poly.entity_id
_entity_poly.type
_entity_poly.pdbx_seq_one_letter_code
_entity_poly.pdbx_strand_id
1 'polypeptide(L)' 'MNLPNRALLAYRSMKFRYRLHLTRRKLLTLDDHQLKDLNISRADAVREGKKPFWKM' A
#
# COMPACT_ATOMS: atom_id res chain seq x y z
N MET A 1 -22.39 5.42 26.38
CA MET A 1 -21.14 4.94 25.74
C MET A 1 -21.35 4.85 24.23
N ASN A 2 -20.91 5.84 23.45
CA ASN A 2 -21.00 5.82 21.98
C ASN A 2 -19.74 5.15 21.37
N LEU A 3 -19.66 3.82 21.49
CA LEU A 3 -18.54 2.99 21.02
C LEU A 3 -18.57 2.53 19.54
N PRO A 4 -19.64 2.63 18.72
CA PRO A 4 -19.64 1.97 17.39
C PRO A 4 -18.75 2.68 16.34
N ASN A 5 -18.59 3.99 16.44
CA ASN A 5 -17.91 4.76 15.39
C ASN A 5 -16.38 4.61 15.40
N ARG A 6 -15.74 4.52 16.56
CA ARG A 6 -14.27 4.43 16.65
C ARG A 6 -13.75 3.07 16.19
N ALA A 7 -14.45 1.98 16.56
CA ALA A 7 -14.09 0.63 16.14
C ALA A 7 -14.22 0.46 14.62
N LEU A 8 -15.30 0.97 14.03
CA LEU A 8 -15.50 0.95 12.58
C LEU A 8 -14.43 1.76 11.84
N LEU A 9 -14.10 2.97 12.32
CA LEU A 9 -13.04 3.78 11.73
C LEU A 9 -11.67 3.09 11.84
N ALA A 10 -11.35 2.52 13.01
CA ALA A 10 -10.11 1.77 13.21
C ALA A 10 -10.02 0.57 12.26
N TYR A 11 -11.11 -0.20 12.11
CA TYR A 11 -11.18 -1.31 11.17
C TYR A 11 -10.99 -0.84 9.72
N ARG A 12 -11.66 0.24 9.30
CA ARG A 12 -11.52 0.81 7.94
C ARG A 12 -10.08 1.26 7.68
N SER A 13 -9.46 1.96 8.62
CA SER A 13 -8.06 2.38 8.51
C SER A 13 -7.10 1.19 8.44
N MET A 14 -7.30 0.17 9.28
CA MET A 14 -6.48 -1.04 9.25
C MET A 14 -6.61 -1.78 7.91
N LYS A 15 -7.85 -1.98 7.44
CA LYS A 15 -8.14 -2.61 6.15
C LYS A 15 -7.52 -1.82 4.98
N PHE A 16 -7.58 -0.49 5.03
CA PHE A 16 -6.94 0.37 4.03
C PHE A 16 -5.42 0.19 4.02
N ARG A 17 -4.75 0.28 5.19
CA ARG A 17 -3.30 0.10 5.31
C ARG A 17 -2.85 -1.29 4.83
N TYR A 18 -3.60 -2.32 5.16
CA TYR A 18 -3.32 -3.68 4.70
C TYR A 18 -3.39 -3.79 3.17
N ARG A 19 -4.46 -3.27 2.54
CA ARG A 19 -4.56 -3.25 1.07
C ARG A 19 -3.45 -2.44 0.43
N LEU A 20 -3.13 -1.26 0.97
CA LEU A 20 -2.05 -0.42 0.48
C LEU A 20 -0.70 -1.16 0.55
N HIS A 21 -0.41 -1.82 1.67
CA HIS A 21 0.80 -2.62 1.82
C HIS A 21 0.90 -3.75 0.78
N LEU A 22 -0.19 -4.48 0.55
CA LEU A 22 -0.21 -5.52 -0.49
C LEU A 22 0.01 -4.94 -1.88
N THR A 23 -0.65 -3.83 -2.22
CA THR A 23 -0.49 -3.16 -3.53
C THR A 23 0.94 -2.70 -3.74
N ARG A 24 1.58 -2.11 -2.72
CA ARG A 24 2.99 -1.71 -2.79
C ARG A 24 3.91 -2.88 -3.08
N ARG A 25 3.69 -4.02 -2.43
CA ARG A 25 4.49 -5.23 -2.67
C ARG A 25 4.34 -5.76 -4.09
N LYS A 26 3.20 -5.53 -4.76
CA LYS A 26 3.03 -5.91 -6.17
C LYS A 26 3.96 -5.13 -7.09
N LEU A 27 4.36 -3.90 -6.75
CA LEU A 27 5.34 -3.15 -7.54
C LEU A 27 6.68 -3.89 -7.66
N LEU A 28 7.03 -4.71 -6.68
CA LEU A 28 8.26 -5.51 -6.69
C LEU A 28 8.20 -6.69 -7.67
N THR A 29 7.01 -7.11 -8.09
CA THR A 29 6.81 -8.25 -8.99
C THR A 29 6.63 -7.86 -10.44
N LEU A 30 6.55 -6.55 -10.74
CA LEU A 30 6.37 -6.05 -12.11
C LEU A 30 7.69 -6.04 -12.87
N ASP A 31 7.63 -6.30 -14.18
CA ASP A 31 8.77 -6.10 -15.08
C ASP A 31 8.93 -4.61 -15.47
N ASP A 32 10.02 -4.28 -16.17
CA ASP A 32 10.33 -2.88 -16.50
C ASP A 32 9.35 -2.27 -17.52
N HIS A 33 8.73 -3.07 -18.39
CA HIS A 33 7.72 -2.57 -19.32
C HIS A 33 6.44 -2.20 -18.57
N GLN A 34 5.98 -3.08 -17.68
CA GLN A 34 4.81 -2.84 -16.83
C GLN A 34 5.01 -1.63 -15.91
N LEU A 35 6.21 -1.47 -15.35
CA LEU A 35 6.55 -0.28 -14.56
C LEU A 35 6.55 1.00 -15.40
N LYS A 36 7.01 0.92 -16.66
CA LYS A 36 6.98 2.04 -17.60
C LYS A 36 5.56 2.45 -17.96
N ASP A 37 4.64 1.49 -18.14
CA ASP A 37 3.22 1.77 -18.39
C ASP A 37 2.57 2.52 -17.21
N LEU A 38 3.06 2.30 -15.98
CA LEU A 38 2.65 3.03 -14.78
C LEU A 38 3.42 4.34 -14.55
N ASN A 39 4.39 4.65 -15.41
CA ASN A 39 5.32 5.77 -15.29
C ASN A 39 6.10 5.80 -13.96
N ILE A 40 6.58 4.64 -13.52
CA ILE A 40 7.35 4.46 -12.27
C ILE A 40 8.71 3.85 -12.61
N SER A 41 9.81 4.37 -12.04
CA SER A 41 11.12 3.74 -12.21
C SER A 41 11.27 2.50 -11.32
N ARG A 42 12.17 1.58 -11.72
CA ARG A 42 12.53 0.41 -10.88
C ARG A 42 12.96 0.81 -9.46
N ALA A 43 13.71 1.90 -9.33
CA ALA A 43 14.15 2.42 -8.03
C ALA A 43 12.97 2.91 -7.18
N ASP A 44 12.00 3.59 -7.79
CA ASP A 44 10.79 4.05 -7.10
C ASP A 44 9.91 2.87 -6.68
N ALA A 45 9.75 1.86 -7.54
CA ALA A 45 9.02 0.64 -7.24
C ALA A 45 9.61 -0.10 -6.03
N VAL A 46 10.95 -0.21 -5.96
CA VAL A 46 11.64 -0.80 -4.81
C VAL A 46 11.46 0.04 -3.55
N ARG A 47 11.61 1.36 -3.66
CA ARG A 47 11.45 2.28 -2.53
C ARG A 47 10.03 2.22 -1.95
N GLU A 48 9.02 2.20 -2.81
CA GLU A 48 7.62 2.13 -2.41
C GLU A 48 7.23 0.74 -1.90
N GLY A 49 7.65 -0.31 -2.60
CA GLY A 49 7.35 -1.70 -2.27
C GLY A 49 7.96 -2.18 -0.95
N LYS A 50 9.09 -1.59 -0.53
CA LYS A 50 9.75 -1.87 0.75
C LYS A 50 9.22 -1.04 1.93
N LYS A 51 8.24 -0.14 1.72
CA LYS A 51 7.66 0.62 2.85
C LYS A 51 6.98 -0.33 3.84
N PRO A 52 7.19 -0.14 5.16
CA PRO A 52 6.52 -0.93 6.17
C PRO A 52 5.01 -0.62 6.21
N PHE A 53 4.22 -1.52 6.79
CA PHE A 53 2.75 -1.46 6.74
C PHE A 53 2.15 -0.19 7.38
N TRP A 54 2.84 0.41 8.35
CA TRP A 54 2.37 1.59 9.09
C TRP A 54 2.61 2.91 8.35
N LYS A 55 3.48 2.92 7.33
CA LYS A 55 3.82 4.14 6.61
C LYS A 55 2.72 4.42 5.58
N MET A 56 2.13 5.61 5.63
CA MET A 56 1.20 6.07 4.59
C MET A 56 1.95 6.64 3.41
#